data_AF-A0A641AM83-F1
#
_entry.id   AF-A0A641AM83-F1
#
_cell.length_a   1.000
_cell.length_b   1.000
_cell.length_c   1.000
_cell.angle_alpha   90.00
_cell.angle_beta   90.00
_cell.angle_gamma   90.00
#
_symmetry.space_group_name_H-M   'P 1'
#
loop_
_entity.id
_entity.type
_entity.pdbx_description
1 polymer ?
#
loop_
_entity_poly.entity_id
_entity_poly.type
_entity_poly.pdbx_seq_one_letter_code
_entity_poly.pdbx_strand_id
1 'polypeptide(L)'
;MTTIHFDERDDADELIGALEAEGYVTTLTREAFAGEEDWDDRAWVLLVEPFDDRVVEMVDVYGGWTLGDDRPASEPPPLPDGPKRLKNSRDL
;
A
#
# COMPACT_ATOMS: atom_id res chain seq x y z
N MET A 1 -0.27 -9.88 -15.72
CA MET A 1 0.83 -9.23 -14.99
C MET A 1 0.16 -8.42 -13.92
N THR A 2 0.17 -8.94 -12.70
CA THR A 2 -0.44 -8.27 -11.55
C THR A 2 0.58 -7.30 -10.99
N THR A 3 0.17 -6.05 -10.80
CA THR A 3 0.99 -5.01 -10.18
C THR A 3 0.48 -4.72 -8.78
N ILE A 4 1.41 -4.51 -7.86
CA ILE A 4 1.14 -4.13 -6.47
C ILE A 4 1.33 -2.63 -6.37
N HIS A 5 0.43 -1.96 -5.67
CA HIS A 5 0.43 -0.53 -5.49
C HIS A 5 0.60 -0.18 -4.02
N PHE A 6 1.36 0.88 -3.75
CA PHE A 6 1.61 1.40 -2.41
C PHE A 6 1.46 2.91 -2.38
N ASP A 7 0.91 3.43 -1.28
CA ASP A 7 0.84 4.87 -1.03
C ASP A 7 2.20 5.40 -0.60
N GLU A 8 2.84 4.72 0.36
CA GLU A 8 4.15 5.08 0.90
C GLU A 8 5.26 4.23 0.29
N ARG A 9 6.44 4.83 0.11
CA ARG A 9 7.62 4.12 -0.40
C ARG A 9 8.15 3.10 0.61
N ASP A 10 8.02 3.40 1.90
CA ASP A 10 8.57 2.59 2.99
C ASP A 10 7.93 1.19 3.00
N ASP A 11 6.60 1.13 2.93
CA ASP A 11 5.83 -0.13 2.81
C ASP A 11 6.27 -0.98 1.61
N ALA A 12 6.52 -0.33 0.47
CA ALA A 12 7.02 -1.01 -0.72
C ALA A 12 8.44 -1.59 -0.51
N ASP A 13 9.32 -0.86 0.17
CA ASP A 13 10.70 -1.30 0.46
C ASP A 13 10.72 -2.50 1.41
N GLU A 14 9.86 -2.49 2.44
CA GLU A 14 9.70 -3.62 3.36
C GLU A 14 9.23 -4.89 2.63
N LEU A 15 8.22 -4.78 1.75
CA LEU A 15 7.76 -5.92 0.95
C LEU A 15 8.86 -6.41 -0.01
N ILE A 16 9.59 -5.50 -0.66
CA ILE A 16 10.70 -5.86 -1.55
C ILE A 16 11.76 -6.68 -0.80
N GLY A 17 12.20 -6.21 0.36
CA GLY A 17 13.20 -6.92 1.16
C GLY A 17 12.74 -8.33 1.56
N ALA A 18 11.46 -8.48 1.91
CA ALA A 18 10.90 -9.79 2.25
C ALA A 18 10.82 -10.73 1.02
N LEU A 19 10.39 -10.21 -0.13
CA LEU A 19 10.28 -10.98 -1.38
C LEU A 19 11.65 -11.39 -1.94
N GLU A 20 12.62 -10.48 -1.97
CA GLU A 20 13.99 -10.79 -2.42
C GLU A 20 14.66 -11.83 -1.50
N ALA A 21 14.36 -11.79 -0.19
CA ALA A 21 14.84 -12.81 0.76
C ALA A 21 14.25 -14.21 0.48
N GLU A 22 13.01 -14.28 -0.02
CA GLU A 22 12.39 -15.53 -0.48
C GLU A 22 12.82 -15.93 -1.90
N GLY A 23 13.54 -15.07 -2.61
CA GLY A 23 14.12 -15.33 -3.94
C GLY A 23 13.27 -14.84 -5.12
N TYR A 24 12.30 -13.96 -4.88
CA TYR A 24 11.49 -13.33 -5.92
C TYR A 24 12.25 -12.18 -6.60
N VAL A 25 11.94 -11.92 -7.86
CA VAL A 25 12.45 -10.76 -8.59
C VAL A 25 11.44 -9.62 -8.47
N THR A 26 11.88 -8.50 -7.91
CA THR A 26 11.05 -7.32 -7.67
C THR A 26 11.51 -6.12 -8.49
N THR A 27 10.58 -5.39 -9.10
CA THR A 27 10.85 -4.15 -9.83
C THR A 27 9.91 -3.05 -9.36
N LEU A 28 10.44 -2.06 -8.64
CA LEU A 28 9.70 -0.89 -8.19
C LEU A 28 9.78 0.24 -9.23
N THR A 29 8.63 0.73 -9.67
CA THR A 29 8.51 1.86 -10.59
C THR A 29 7.54 2.90 -10.03
N ARG A 30 7.77 4.17 -10.41
CA ARG A 30 6.85 5.28 -10.14
C ARG A 30 6.54 5.91 -11.49
N GLU A 31 5.40 5.58 -12.08
CA GLU A 31 5.06 6.08 -13.41
C GLU A 31 4.79 7.59 -13.36
N ALA A 32 5.71 8.37 -13.96
CA ALA A 32 5.48 9.77 -14.25
C ALA A 32 4.60 9.87 -15.51
N PHE A 33 3.28 9.89 -15.33
CA PHE A 33 2.40 10.29 -16.44
C PHE A 33 2.76 11.72 -16.86
N ALA A 34 2.92 11.89 -18.18
CA ALA A 34 3.54 13.03 -18.83
C ALA A 34 3.09 14.41 -18.30
N GLY A 35 3.94 15.05 -17.50
CA GLY A 35 3.95 16.51 -17.36
C GLY A 35 2.99 17.16 -16.37
N GLU A 36 2.23 16.41 -15.56
CA GLU A 36 1.44 17.00 -14.47
C GLU A 36 2.21 16.87 -13.14
N GLU A 37 2.51 18.01 -12.51
CA GLU A 37 3.39 18.17 -11.34
C GLU A 37 2.67 17.91 -10.00
N ASP A 38 1.56 17.20 -9.99
CA ASP A 38 0.96 16.68 -8.75
C ASP A 38 1.64 15.35 -8.39
N TRP A 39 2.78 15.49 -7.71
CA TRP A 39 3.58 14.39 -7.20
C TRP A 39 2.94 13.71 -5.98
N ASP A 40 1.88 14.31 -5.41
CA ASP A 40 1.29 13.95 -4.12
C ASP A 40 0.32 12.76 -4.20
N ASP A 41 -0.24 12.45 -5.38
CA ASP A 41 -1.33 11.47 -5.53
C ASP A 41 -0.90 10.16 -6.25
N ARG A 42 0.40 9.99 -6.53
CA ARG A 42 0.89 8.84 -7.33
C ARG A 42 1.40 7.71 -6.46
N ALA A 43 0.65 6.62 -6.45
CA ALA A 43 1.06 5.35 -5.86
C ALA A 43 2.34 4.80 -6.51
N TRP A 44 3.17 4.15 -5.69
CA TRP A 44 4.30 3.34 -6.12
C TRP A 44 3.80 2.02 -6.70
N VAL A 45 4.41 1.56 -7.79
CA VAL A 45 4.00 0.34 -8.48
C VAL A 45 5.13 -0.69 -8.40
N LEU A 46 4.88 -1.80 -7.74
CA LEU A 46 5.79 -2.93 -7.59
C LEU A 46 5.35 -4.08 -8.49
N LEU A 47 6.27 -4.54 -9.34
CA LEU A 47 6.13 -5.76 -10.14
C LEU A 47 6.93 -6.88 -9.49
N VAL A 48 6.33 -8.07 -9.38
CA VAL A 48 6.95 -9.25 -8.75
C VAL A 48 6.85 -10.45 -9.70
N GLU A 49 7.96 -11.15 -9.89
CA GLU A 49 8.03 -12.35 -10.72
C GLU A 49 8.82 -13.48 -10.02
N PRO A 50 8.26 -14.70 -9.91
CA PRO A 50 6.89 -15.08 -10.25
C PRO A 50 5.85 -14.46 -9.30
N PHE A 51 4.63 -14.26 -9.80
CA PHE A 51 3.50 -13.79 -8.99
C PHE A 51 2.63 -14.97 -8.57
N ASP A 52 2.65 -15.32 -7.29
CA ASP A 52 1.93 -16.44 -6.69
C ASP A 52 1.07 -15.99 -5.50
N ASP A 53 0.23 -16.89 -4.98
CA ASP A 53 -0.69 -16.55 -3.87
C ASP A 53 0.06 -16.07 -2.61
N ARG A 54 1.29 -16.55 -2.41
CA ARG A 54 2.19 -16.08 -1.34
C ARG A 54 2.48 -14.58 -1.42
N VAL A 55 2.68 -14.06 -2.63
CA VAL A 55 2.91 -12.63 -2.87
C VAL A 55 1.68 -11.85 -2.43
N VAL A 56 0.48 -12.36 -2.71
CA VAL A 56 -0.76 -11.66 -2.32
C VAL A 56 -0.98 -11.64 -0.81
N GLU A 57 -0.67 -12.73 -0.11
CA GLU A 57 -0.69 -12.74 1.35
C GLU A 57 0.25 -11.68 1.94
N MET A 58 1.46 -11.54 1.38
CA MET A 58 2.41 -10.55 1.86
C MET A 58 1.93 -9.12 1.56
N VAL A 59 1.36 -8.88 0.38
CA VAL A 59 0.80 -7.58 0.01
C VAL A 59 -0.24 -7.08 1.01
N ASP A 60 -1.14 -7.95 1.46
CA ASP A 60 -2.16 -7.62 2.47
C ASP A 60 -1.53 -7.25 3.83
N VAL A 61 -0.45 -7.93 4.23
CA VAL A 61 0.27 -7.68 5.49
C VAL A 61 1.03 -6.34 5.46
N TYR A 62 1.68 -6.01 4.34
CA TYR A 62 2.47 -4.78 4.18
C TYR A 62 1.63 -3.59 3.67
N GLY A 63 0.30 -3.72 3.56
CA GLY A 63 -0.59 -2.60 3.23
C GLY A 63 -0.63 -2.22 1.74
N GLY A 64 -0.12 -3.07 0.86
CA GLY A 64 -0.25 -2.88 -0.58
C GLY A 64 -1.61 -3.35 -1.11
N TRP A 65 -1.95 -2.95 -2.34
CA TRP A 65 -3.13 -3.46 -3.05
C TRP A 65 -2.79 -3.86 -4.49
N THR A 66 -3.50 -4.83 -5.05
CA THR A 66 -3.27 -5.27 -6.44
C THR A 66 -4.44 -4.91 -7.35
N LEU A 67 -4.16 -4.40 -8.55
CA LEU A 67 -5.20 -4.08 -9.53
C LEU A 67 -5.61 -5.37 -10.27
N GLY A 68 -6.76 -5.92 -9.89
CA GLY A 68 -7.32 -7.14 -10.50
C GLY A 68 -7.55 -8.28 -9.51
N ASP A 69 -7.26 -8.09 -8.22
CA ASP A 69 -7.65 -9.02 -7.18
C ASP A 69 -9.11 -8.76 -6.78
N ASP A 70 -9.98 -9.73 -7.06
CA ASP A 70 -11.42 -9.71 -6.72
C ASP A 70 -11.66 -10.13 -5.26
N ARG A 71 -10.60 -10.39 -4.46
CA ARG A 71 -10.80 -10.69 -3.04
C ARG A 71 -11.23 -9.42 -2.29
N PRO A 72 -12.16 -9.54 -1.34
CA PRO A 72 -12.50 -8.42 -0.48
C PRO A 72 -11.25 -7.98 0.30
N ALA A 73 -10.94 -6.68 0.26
CA ALA A 73 -9.87 -6.11 1.07
C ALA A 73 -10.06 -6.45 2.55
N SER A 74 -8.97 -6.72 3.27
CA SER A 74 -9.01 -6.97 4.70
C SER A 74 -9.74 -5.84 5.45
N GLU A 75 -10.54 -6.21 6.44
CA GLU A 75 -11.37 -5.26 7.19
C GLU A 75 -10.49 -4.16 7.80
N PRO A 76 -10.78 -2.87 7.54
CA PRO A 76 -10.01 -1.78 8.12
C PRO A 76 -10.08 -1.84 9.65
N PRO A 77 -9.03 -1.38 10.37
CA PRO A 77 -9.06 -1.38 11.83
C PRO A 77 -10.27 -0.60 12.35
N PRO A 78 -10.86 -1.03 13.47
CA PRO A 78 -12.06 -0.41 14.00
C PRO A 78 -11.77 1.07 14.30
N LEU A 79 -12.61 1.94 13.73
CA LEU A 79 -12.57 3.36 14.05
C LEU A 79 -12.80 3.55 15.57
N PRO A 80 -12.15 4.54 16.19
CA PRO A 80 -12.43 4.88 17.58
C PRO A 80 -13.94 5.17 17.75
N ASP A 81 -14.54 4.54 18.76
CA ASP A 81 -15.99 4.42 19.01
C ASP A 81 -16.72 5.75 19.31
N GLY A 82 -16.11 6.91 19.10
CA GLY A 82 -16.82 8.15 19.32
C GLY A 82 -16.11 9.42 18.87
N PRO A 83 -16.88 10.48 18.61
CA PRO A 83 -16.34 11.79 18.28
C PRO A 83 -15.51 12.32 19.45
N LYS A 84 -14.25 12.72 19.19
CA LYS A 84 -13.47 13.54 20.14
C LYS A 84 -14.21 14.85 20.37
N ARG A 85 -14.99 14.94 21.46
CA ARG A 85 -15.56 16.22 21.94
C ARG A 85 -14.42 17.10 22.48
N LEU A 86 -13.74 17.81 21.59
CA LEU A 86 -12.92 18.97 21.97
C LEU A 86 -13.87 20.11 22.36
N LYS A 87 -14.26 20.16 23.63
CA LYS A 87 -14.92 21.32 24.22
C LYS A 87 -14.30 21.65 25.58
N ASN A 88 -13.08 22.18 25.58
CA ASN A 88 -12.66 23.05 26.68
C ASN A 88 -13.16 24.46 26.37
N SER A 89 -14.46 24.68 26.59
CA SER A 89 -14.95 26.01 26.90
C SER A 89 -14.31 26.40 28.23
N ARG A 90 -13.26 27.22 28.13
CA ARG A 90 -12.67 27.96 29.24
C ARG A 90 -13.70 29.01 29.65
N ASP A 91 -14.58 28.61 30.56
CA ASP A 91 -15.46 29.52 31.29
C ASP A 91 -14.56 30.33 32.24
N LEU A 92 -14.63 31.65 32.09
CA LEU A 92 -13.83 32.65 32.77
C LEU A 92 -14.79 33.68 33.35
#